data_AF-X1R3K4-F1
#
_entry.id   AF-X1R3K4-F1
#
_cell.length_a   1.000
_cell.length_b   1.000
_cell.length_c   1.000
_cell.angle_alpha   90.00
_cell.angle_beta   90.00
_cell.angle_gamma   90.00
#
_symmetry.space_group_name_H-M   'P 1'
#
loop_
_entity.id
_entity.type
_entity.pdbx_description
1 polymer ?
#
loop_
_entity_poly.entity_id
_entity_poly.type
_entity_poly.pdbx_seq_one_letter_code
_entity_poly.pdbx_strand_id
1 'polypeptide(L)'
;MKEDLENRTQSLAEWLYESRHLVVFTGAGISTESGLPDFRGPNGLWTRRDKGLSPKPMSRSWDSVEPNSGHIAIFELEKMGKLKFLISQNVDNLHLKSGINPDLLAELHGNMTKLRCTRCGKTVDKSDDRAICE
;
A
#
# COMPACT_ATOMS: atom_id res chain seq x y z
N MET A 1 23.90 10.37 13.37
CA MET A 1 22.76 10.16 12.45
C MET A 1 22.55 8.68 12.14
N LYS A 2 23.58 7.93 11.69
CA LYS A 2 23.47 6.48 11.46
C LYS A 2 23.16 5.69 12.75
N GLU A 3 23.89 6.01 13.83
CA GLU A 3 23.69 5.42 15.16
C GLU A 3 22.27 5.68 15.72
N ASP A 4 21.71 6.87 15.49
CA ASP A 4 20.33 7.20 15.90
C ASP A 4 19.28 6.36 15.13
N LEU A 5 19.48 6.15 13.82
CA LEU A 5 18.58 5.30 13.03
C LEU A 5 18.66 3.83 13.46
N GLU A 6 19.87 3.31 13.70
CA GLU A 6 20.08 1.94 14.18
C GLU A 6 19.40 1.74 15.53
N ASN A 7 19.58 2.66 16.48
CA ASN A 7 18.93 2.61 17.79
C ASN A 7 17.40 2.63 17.70
N ARG A 8 16.82 3.51 16.87
CA ARG A 8 15.37 3.56 16.67
C ARG A 8 14.82 2.31 16.00
N THR A 9 15.57 1.73 15.08
CA THR A 9 15.19 0.48 14.40
C THR A 9 15.20 -0.68 15.38
N GLN A 10 16.19 -0.73 16.27
CA GLN A 10 16.26 -1.71 17.35
C GLN A 10 15.07 -1.58 18.30
N SER A 11 14.74 -0.36 18.76
CA SER A 11 13.56 -0.14 19.61
C SER A 11 12.25 -0.52 18.91
N LEU A 12 12.12 -0.23 17.61
CA LEU A 12 10.96 -0.66 16.83
C LEU A 12 10.87 -2.19 16.78
N ALA A 13 11.98 -2.90 16.53
CA ALA A 13 12.01 -4.36 16.49
C ALA A 13 11.56 -4.98 17.82
N GLU A 14 12.01 -4.42 18.95
CA GLU A 14 11.58 -4.82 20.29
C GLU A 14 10.06 -4.62 20.47
N TRP A 15 9.54 -3.43 20.11
CA TRP A 15 8.10 -3.16 20.20
C TRP A 15 7.27 -4.07 19.30
N LEU A 16 7.74 -4.38 18.08
CA LEU A 16 7.08 -5.32 17.18
C LEU A 16 7.06 -6.73 17.78
N TYR A 17 8.14 -7.15 18.44
CA TYR A 17 8.23 -8.45 19.08
C TYR A 17 7.30 -8.58 20.29
N GLU A 18 7.29 -7.58 21.18
CA GLU A 18 6.51 -7.58 22.42
C GLU A 18 5.02 -7.32 22.20
N SER A 19 4.66 -6.65 21.11
CA SER A 19 3.27 -6.32 20.79
C SER A 19 2.41 -7.58 20.61
N ARG A 20 1.27 -7.61 21.30
CA ARG A 20 0.24 -8.66 21.12
C ARG A 20 -0.68 -8.39 19.93
N HIS A 21 -0.88 -7.11 19.58
CA HIS A 21 -1.79 -6.68 18.53
C HIS A 21 -1.16 -5.58 17.67
N LEU A 22 -0.28 -5.98 16.75
CA LEU A 22 0.35 -5.05 15.83
C LEU A 22 -0.63 -4.62 14.73
N VAL A 23 -0.90 -3.32 14.64
CA VAL A 23 -1.65 -2.73 13.52
C VAL A 23 -0.73 -1.82 12.75
N VAL A 24 -0.69 -1.99 11.43
CA VAL A 24 0.16 -1.18 10.53
C VAL A 24 -0.72 -0.24 9.71
N PHE A 25 -0.28 1.01 9.60
CA PHE A 25 -0.91 2.02 8.74
C PHE A 25 0.03 2.35 7.58
N THR A 26 -0.50 2.33 6.35
CA THR A 26 0.29 2.64 5.15
C THR A 26 -0.36 3.72 4.29
N GLY A 27 0.49 4.46 3.60
CA GLY A 27 0.12 5.47 2.60
C GLY A 27 1.14 5.48 1.46
N ALA A 28 0.96 6.39 0.50
CA ALA A 28 1.63 6.32 -0.81
C ALA A 28 3.16 6.28 -0.75
N GLY A 29 3.76 6.77 0.35
CA GLY A 29 5.21 6.71 0.57
C GLY A 29 5.80 5.30 0.47
N ILE A 30 5.08 4.26 0.95
CA ILE A 30 5.56 2.87 0.88
C ILE A 30 5.72 2.37 -0.56
N SER A 31 4.97 2.93 -1.52
CA SER A 31 4.96 2.50 -2.92
C SER A 31 5.96 3.26 -3.79
N THR A 32 6.67 4.25 -3.22
CA THR A 32 7.62 5.09 -3.98
C THR A 32 8.80 4.31 -4.54
N GLU A 33 9.35 3.37 -3.78
CA GLU A 33 10.43 2.49 -4.24
C GLU A 33 9.97 1.47 -5.30
N SER A 34 8.67 1.19 -5.37
CA SER A 34 8.09 0.39 -6.47
C SER A 34 7.95 1.20 -7.77
N GLY A 35 8.18 2.51 -7.73
CA GLY A 35 8.11 3.41 -8.90
C GLY A 35 6.80 4.19 -9.03
N LEU A 36 5.89 4.08 -8.07
CA LEU A 36 4.67 4.90 -8.03
C LEU A 36 4.96 6.24 -7.35
N PRO A 37 4.47 7.38 -7.88
CA PRO A 37 4.64 8.65 -7.21
C PRO A 37 3.79 8.71 -5.92
N ASP A 38 4.30 9.40 -4.90
CA ASP A 38 3.46 9.81 -3.78
C ASP A 38 2.63 11.06 -4.11
N PHE A 39 1.83 11.49 -3.13
CA PHE A 39 0.98 12.66 -3.28
C PHE A 39 1.63 13.95 -2.78
N ARG A 40 2.37 13.92 -1.66
CA ARG A 40 2.82 15.12 -0.93
C ARG A 40 4.31 15.15 -0.58
N GLY A 41 5.10 14.20 -1.03
CA GLY A 41 6.56 14.27 -0.89
C GLY A 41 7.15 15.43 -1.70
N PRO A 42 8.48 15.61 -1.68
CA PRO A 42 9.15 16.72 -2.37
C PRO A 42 8.78 16.86 -3.86
N ASN A 43 8.44 15.75 -4.50
CA ASN A 43 8.02 15.64 -5.89
C ASN A 43 6.63 14.99 -6.06
N GLY A 44 5.82 14.95 -5.01
CA GLY A 44 4.49 14.34 -5.04
C GLY A 44 3.52 15.06 -5.96
N LEU A 45 2.44 14.37 -6.35
CA LEU A 45 1.44 14.88 -7.29
C LEU A 45 0.91 16.28 -6.90
N TRP A 46 0.50 16.44 -5.64
CA TRP A 46 -0.04 17.70 -5.13
C TRP A 46 1.06 18.75 -4.92
N THR A 47 2.22 18.35 -4.40
CA THR A 47 3.38 19.26 -4.24
C THR A 47 3.81 19.87 -5.57
N ARG A 48 3.76 19.11 -6.67
CA ARG A 48 4.08 19.61 -8.01
C ARG A 48 2.98 20.51 -8.55
N ARG A 49 1.71 20.12 -8.38
CA ARG A 49 0.56 20.94 -8.75
C ARG A 49 0.59 22.31 -8.09
N ASP A 50 0.88 22.37 -6.79
CA ASP A 50 0.96 23.61 -6.02
C ASP A 50 2.10 24.52 -6.50
N LYS A 51 3.13 23.95 -7.12
CA LYS A 51 4.24 24.66 -7.77
C LYS A 51 3.97 25.01 -9.24
N GLY A 52 2.78 24.71 -9.78
CA GLY A 52 2.46 24.88 -11.20
C GLY A 52 3.20 23.92 -12.13
N LEU A 53 3.75 22.82 -11.61
CA LEU A 53 4.49 21.82 -12.38
C LEU A 53 3.57 20.66 -12.80
N SER A 54 3.80 20.13 -14.00
CA SER A 54 3.13 18.90 -14.45
C SER A 54 3.48 17.70 -13.56
N PRO A 55 2.63 16.66 -13.46
CA PRO A 55 3.01 15.41 -12.81
C PRO A 55 4.31 14.85 -13.39
N LYS A 56 5.12 14.15 -12.59
CA LYS A 56 6.28 13.46 -13.13
C LYS A 56 5.81 12.36 -14.11
N PRO A 57 6.46 12.21 -15.28
CA PRO A 57 6.22 11.07 -16.13
C PRO A 57 6.49 9.80 -15.34
N MET A 58 5.59 8.85 -15.46
CA MET A 58 5.74 7.55 -14.83
C MET A 58 6.72 6.74 -15.66
N SER A 59 7.70 6.12 -15.00
CA SER A 59 8.72 5.32 -15.67
C SER A 59 8.22 3.95 -16.10
N ARG A 60 7.06 3.51 -15.58
CA ARG A 60 6.47 2.19 -15.81
C ARG A 60 4.95 2.30 -15.89
N SER A 61 4.30 1.32 -16.52
CA SER A 61 2.84 1.19 -16.44
C SER A 61 2.44 0.78 -15.02
N TRP A 62 1.34 1.33 -14.51
CA TRP A 62 0.78 0.96 -13.19
C TRP A 62 0.63 -0.55 -13.02
N ASP A 63 0.17 -1.25 -14.06
CA ASP A 63 -0.12 -2.67 -14.00
C ASP A 63 1.15 -3.53 -13.80
N SER A 64 2.30 -3.02 -14.24
CA SER A 64 3.61 -3.68 -14.14
C SER A 64 4.35 -3.43 -12.83
N VAL A 65 3.74 -2.69 -11.90
CA VAL A 65 4.35 -2.39 -10.60
C VAL A 65 4.15 -3.56 -9.66
N GLU A 66 5.25 -3.95 -9.01
CA GLU A 66 5.32 -5.05 -8.06
C GLU A 66 5.57 -4.56 -6.62
N PRO A 67 5.17 -5.35 -5.61
CA PRO A 67 5.46 -5.06 -4.21
C PRO A 67 6.97 -4.93 -3.96
N ASN A 68 7.37 -3.95 -3.15
CA ASN A 68 8.76 -3.78 -2.72
C ASN A 68 9.02 -4.39 -1.34
N SER A 69 10.25 -4.26 -0.83
CA SER A 69 10.69 -4.75 0.47
C SER A 69 9.79 -4.32 1.63
N GLY A 70 9.23 -3.10 1.62
CA GLY A 70 8.31 -2.62 2.64
C GLY A 70 6.98 -3.40 2.66
N HIS A 71 6.42 -3.70 1.49
CA HIS A 71 5.22 -4.52 1.37
C HIS A 71 5.50 -5.97 1.79
N ILE A 72 6.62 -6.53 1.32
CA ILE A 72 7.03 -7.89 1.67
C ILE A 72 7.29 -8.01 3.18
N ALA A 73 7.89 -7.01 3.83
CA ALA A 73 8.11 -7.03 5.28
C ALA A 73 6.79 -7.11 6.07
N ILE A 74 5.75 -6.39 5.63
CA ILE A 74 4.42 -6.45 6.27
C ILE A 74 3.78 -7.83 6.05
N PHE A 75 3.93 -8.40 4.85
CA PHE A 75 3.47 -9.76 4.56
C PHE A 75 4.20 -10.82 5.40
N GLU A 76 5.51 -10.68 5.62
CA GLU A 76 6.25 -11.58 6.51
C GLU A 76 5.81 -11.45 7.97
N LEU A 77 5.46 -10.24 8.44
CA LEU A 77 4.84 -10.05 9.77
C LEU A 77 3.48 -10.77 9.88
N GLU A 78 2.70 -10.83 8.80
CA GLU A 78 1.47 -11.64 8.74
C GLU A 78 1.79 -13.13 8.84
N LYS A 79 2.74 -13.63 8.05
CA LYS A 79 3.16 -15.03 8.08
C LYS A 79 3.68 -15.47 9.45
N MET A 80 4.33 -14.57 10.18
CA MET A 80 4.80 -14.80 11.55
C MET A 80 3.67 -14.75 12.60
N GLY A 81 2.42 -14.47 12.19
CA GLY A 81 1.27 -14.31 13.08
C GLY A 81 1.34 -13.06 13.96
N LYS A 82 2.20 -12.09 13.59
CA LYS A 82 2.41 -10.84 14.36
C LYS A 82 1.47 -9.74 13.91
N LEU A 83 1.20 -9.63 12.60
CA LEU A 83 0.29 -8.63 12.06
C LEU A 83 -1.15 -8.95 12.49
N LYS A 84 -1.76 -8.06 13.28
CA LYS A 84 -3.17 -8.17 13.65
C LYS A 84 -4.08 -7.57 12.59
N PHE A 85 -3.67 -6.45 11.98
CA PHE A 85 -4.45 -5.78 10.94
C PHE A 85 -3.58 -4.78 10.16
N LEU A 86 -3.94 -4.55 8.90
CA LEU A 86 -3.31 -3.58 8.01
C LEU A 86 -4.37 -2.59 7.52
N ILE A 87 -4.09 -1.30 7.69
CA ILE A 87 -4.95 -0.22 7.24
C ILE A 87 -4.19 0.56 6.18
N SER A 88 -4.74 0.64 4.97
CA SER A 88 -4.10 1.33 3.85
C SER A 88 -4.97 2.45 3.30
N GLN A 89 -4.30 3.56 2.99
CA GLN A 89 -4.84 4.65 2.18
C GLN A 89 -4.51 4.48 0.69
N ASN A 90 -3.73 3.47 0.33
CA ASN A 90 -3.30 3.25 -1.03
C ASN A 90 -4.43 2.62 -1.86
N VAL A 91 -4.41 2.92 -3.15
CA VAL A 91 -5.36 2.39 -4.14
C VAL A 91 -4.67 1.54 -5.20
N ASP A 92 -3.38 1.21 -4.97
CA ASP A 92 -2.43 0.62 -5.94
C ASP A 92 -2.43 -0.92 -5.98
N ASN A 93 -3.21 -1.57 -5.10
CA ASN A 93 -3.32 -3.03 -4.98
C ASN A 93 -2.04 -3.76 -4.54
N LEU A 94 -0.97 -3.06 -4.13
CA LEU A 94 0.32 -3.70 -3.87
C LEU A 94 0.33 -4.59 -2.62
N HIS A 95 -0.50 -4.30 -1.61
CA HIS A 95 -0.65 -5.17 -0.43
C HIS A 95 -1.31 -6.50 -0.76
N LEU A 96 -2.33 -6.50 -1.61
CA LEU A 96 -2.96 -7.75 -2.06
C LEU A 96 -2.03 -8.52 -2.98
N LYS A 97 -1.33 -7.82 -3.90
CA LYS A 97 -0.29 -8.44 -4.73
C LYS A 97 0.86 -9.04 -3.91
N SER A 98 1.20 -8.48 -2.74
CA SER A 98 2.24 -9.07 -1.87
C SER A 98 1.79 -10.34 -1.15
N GLY A 99 0.49 -10.67 -1.19
CA GLY A 99 -0.07 -11.87 -0.57
C GLY A 99 -0.73 -11.63 0.79
N ILE A 100 -0.95 -10.37 1.20
CA ILE A 100 -1.68 -10.07 2.44
C ILE A 100 -3.07 -10.71 2.37
N ASN A 101 -3.50 -11.38 3.44
CA ASN A 101 -4.85 -11.88 3.53
C ASN A 101 -5.86 -10.71 3.47
N PRO A 102 -6.81 -10.71 2.51
CA PRO A 102 -7.83 -9.66 2.41
C PRO A 102 -8.62 -9.43 3.70
N ASP A 103 -8.81 -10.44 4.55
CA ASP A 103 -9.54 -10.33 5.82
C ASP A 103 -8.78 -9.49 6.87
N LEU A 104 -7.48 -9.27 6.67
CA LEU A 104 -6.62 -8.45 7.53
C LEU A 104 -6.36 -7.06 6.96
N LEU A 105 -6.94 -6.71 5.81
CA LEU A 105 -6.68 -5.46 5.11
C LEU A 105 -7.92 -4.57 5.01
N ALA A 106 -7.80 -3.32 5.45
CA ALA A 106 -8.74 -2.26 5.13
C ALA A 106 -8.17 -1.31 4.06
N GLU A 107 -8.80 -1.29 2.89
CA GLU A 107 -8.51 -0.38 1.77
C GLU A 107 -9.41 0.87 1.87
N LEU A 108 -9.00 1.85 2.68
CA LEU A 108 -9.87 2.99 3.07
C LEU A 108 -10.30 3.88 1.90
N HIS A 109 -9.46 3.99 0.87
CA HIS A 109 -9.73 4.81 -0.31
C HIS A 109 -10.18 3.96 -1.52
N GLY A 110 -10.47 2.68 -1.30
CA GLY A 110 -10.77 1.71 -2.35
C GLY A 110 -9.51 1.17 -3.04
N ASN A 111 -9.70 0.55 -4.20
CA ASN A 111 -8.66 -0.12 -4.96
C ASN A 111 -8.95 0.04 -6.46
N MET A 112 -7.98 0.58 -7.21
CA MET A 112 -8.18 0.90 -8.63
C MET A 112 -8.27 -0.33 -9.53
N THR A 113 -7.87 -1.51 -9.05
CA THR A 113 -7.94 -2.77 -9.80
C THR A 113 -9.28 -3.47 -9.62
N LYS A 114 -10.18 -2.94 -8.79
CA LYS A 114 -11.47 -3.57 -8.47
C LYS A 114 -12.65 -2.74 -8.99
N LEU A 115 -13.72 -3.42 -9.35
CA LEU A 115 -15.01 -2.86 -9.71
C LEU A 115 -16.06 -3.31 -8.70
N ARG A 116 -16.96 -2.41 -8.30
CA ARG A 116 -18.07 -2.72 -7.38
C ARG A 116 -19.41 -2.42 -8.03
N CYS A 117 -20.29 -3.40 -8.07
CA CYS A 117 -21.66 -3.23 -8.55
C CYS A 117 -22.45 -2.34 -7.57
N THR A 118 -23.05 -1.27 -8.07
CA THR A 118 -23.87 -0.34 -7.27
C THR A 118 -25.23 -0.92 -6.87
N ARG A 119 -25.68 -1.98 -7.54
CA ARG A 119 -26.97 -2.64 -7.25
C ARG A 119 -26.85 -3.72 -6.18
N CYS A 120 -25.94 -4.69 -6.35
CA CYS A 120 -25.82 -5.85 -5.46
C CYS A 120 -24.61 -5.79 -4.53
N GLY A 121 -23.70 -4.82 -4.73
CA GLY A 121 -22.50 -4.67 -3.90
C GLY A 121 -21.36 -5.65 -4.21
N LYS A 122 -21.54 -6.60 -5.14
CA LYS A 122 -20.49 -7.54 -5.56
C LYS A 122 -19.27 -6.80 -6.09
N THR A 123 -18.10 -7.24 -5.66
CA THR A 123 -16.80 -6.73 -6.12
C THR A 123 -16.12 -7.77 -7.02
N VAL A 124 -15.54 -7.33 -8.13
CA VAL A 124 -14.78 -8.16 -9.08
C VAL A 124 -13.49 -7.45 -9.48
N ASP A 125 -12.53 -8.19 -10.03
CA ASP A 125 -11.33 -7.56 -10.58
C ASP A 125 -11.65 -6.92 -11.93
N LYS A 126 -11.05 -5.75 -12.18
CA LYS A 126 -11.24 -5.00 -13.42
C LYS A 126 -10.71 -5.77 -14.64
N SER A 127 -9.74 -6.67 -14.44
CA SER A 127 -9.20 -7.55 -15.47
C SER A 127 -10.16 -8.64 -15.94
N ASP A 128 -11.27 -8.88 -15.22
CA ASP A 128 -12.24 -9.91 -15.60
C ASP A 128 -13.10 -9.50 -16.82
N ASP A 129 -12.89 -8.30 -17.38
CA ASP A 129 -13.63 -7.70 -18.51
C ASP A 129 -15.17 -7.74 -18.36
N ARG A 130 -15.66 -7.85 -17.12
CA ARG A 130 -17.09 -7.85 -16.80
C ARG A 130 -17.64 -6.43 -16.82
N ALA A 131 -18.45 -6.11 -17.83
CA ALA A 131 -19.18 -4.85 -17.92
C ALA A 131 -20.57 -4.89 -17.26
N ILE A 132 -21.10 -6.09 -16.99
CA ILE A 132 -22.49 -6.30 -16.54
C ILE A 132 -22.50 -7.17 -15.29
N CYS A 133 -23.35 -6.80 -14.34
CA CYS A 133 -23.63 -7.60 -13.16
C CYS A 133 -24.75 -8.61 -13.50
N GLU A 134 -24.38 -9.88 -13.59
CA GLU A 134 -25.30 -11.02 -13.65
C GLU A 134 -25.91 -11.33 -12.27
#